data_AF-A0A960VBQ3-F1
#
_entry.id   AF-A0A960VBQ3-F1
#
_cell.length_a   1.000
_cell.length_b   1.000
_cell.length_c   1.000
_cell.angle_alpha   90.00
_cell.angle_beta   90.00
_cell.angle_gamma   90.00
#
_symmetry.space_group_name_H-M   'P 1'
#
loop_
_entity.id
_entity.type
_entity.pdbx_description
1 polymer ?
#
loop_
_entity_poly.entity_id
_entity_poly.type
_entity_poly.pdbx_seq_one_letter_code
_entity_poly.pdbx_strand_id
1 'polypeptide(L)'
;ILLKRISELREENQIYKDYLLNNCTIVQIVTDKEQEAFQFFDSQNTRGKELAPHDLLKSYHLREMNNEDETVKIEIINQWEGLNQKNLDGLFKNYLYPLTQWFKEEDGLGYSSSKINVFKGIKNSNFYNFSIYHKASNLFIEQFNVNESYELLPSKPWNQFQLTQPLIGGKRFFFFTLHYGDLLKKIQNKIKIFHNNPPEQIPNNGPGDIYIKQLYECSLLFFADRFGYESLTESVMQQLYTWSYSLRLVMHAVYIQSINKYAIGKHDRINYGKNIFRLISEMAVPEEIKLILFEKPALRDDKEIYENIYKLILNWNQWKNNE
;
A
#
# COMPACT_ATOMS: atom_id res chain seq x y z
N ILE A 1 -12.81 -30.69 -8.06
CA ILE A 1 -13.95 -29.73 -8.24
C ILE A 1 -14.74 -30.05 -9.51
N LEU A 2 -14.12 -30.14 -10.70
CA LEU A 2 -14.82 -30.48 -11.96
C LEU A 2 -15.54 -31.83 -11.93
N LEU A 3 -14.89 -32.90 -11.48
CA LEU A 3 -15.50 -34.24 -11.39
C LEU A 3 -16.74 -34.28 -10.48
N LYS A 4 -16.72 -33.52 -9.37
CA LYS A 4 -17.85 -33.40 -8.44
C LYS A 4 -19.03 -32.63 -9.06
N ARG A 5 -18.75 -31.55 -9.81
CA ARG A 5 -19.78 -30.79 -10.54
C ARG A 5 -20.38 -31.60 -11.69
N ILE A 6 -19.60 -32.48 -12.33
CA ILE A 6 -20.07 -33.38 -13.38
C ILE A 6 -21.03 -34.45 -12.82
N SER A 7 -20.76 -34.98 -11.63
CA SER A 7 -21.65 -35.96 -10.97
C SER A 7 -22.97 -35.38 -10.45
N GLU A 8 -23.09 -34.04 -10.39
CA GLU A 8 -24.30 -33.33 -9.96
C GLU A 8 -25.26 -33.00 -11.13
N LEU A 9 -24.85 -33.25 -12.38
CA LEU A 9 -25.68 -33.05 -13.57
C LEU A 9 -26.70 -34.20 -13.71
N ARG A 10 -28.00 -33.90 -13.58
CA ARG A 10 -29.11 -34.86 -13.78
C ARG A 10 -29.23 -35.31 -15.25
N GLU A 11 -29.92 -36.43 -15.49
CA GLU A 11 -30.13 -37.06 -16.82
C GLU A 11 -30.71 -36.12 -17.91
N GLU A 12 -31.48 -35.10 -17.52
CA GLU A 12 -31.97 -34.05 -18.43
C GLU A 12 -30.85 -33.20 -19.07
N ASN A 13 -29.60 -33.33 -18.60
CA ASN A 13 -28.43 -32.65 -19.14
C ASN A 13 -27.66 -33.46 -20.19
N GLN A 14 -28.17 -34.62 -20.62
CA GLN A 14 -27.50 -35.43 -21.66
C GLN A 14 -27.28 -34.60 -22.94
N ILE A 15 -28.24 -33.75 -23.30
CA ILE A 15 -28.16 -32.83 -24.44
C ILE A 15 -26.98 -31.85 -24.27
N TYR A 16 -26.77 -31.29 -23.07
CA TYR A 16 -25.65 -30.39 -22.80
C TYR A 16 -24.31 -31.13 -22.79
N LYS A 17 -24.28 -32.35 -22.27
CA LYS A 17 -23.09 -33.21 -22.29
C LYS A 17 -22.70 -33.56 -23.72
N ASP A 18 -23.65 -33.98 -24.54
CA ASP A 18 -23.43 -34.29 -25.96
C ASP A 18 -23.03 -33.04 -26.74
N TYR A 19 -23.59 -31.89 -26.42
CA TYR A 19 -23.17 -30.62 -27.00
C TYR A 19 -21.72 -30.27 -26.65
N LEU A 20 -21.33 -30.37 -25.37
CA LEU A 20 -19.96 -30.08 -24.93
C LEU A 20 -18.93 -31.05 -25.53
N LEU A 21 -19.29 -32.33 -25.69
CA LEU A 21 -18.37 -33.35 -26.22
C LEU A 21 -18.23 -33.28 -27.75
N ASN A 22 -19.32 -33.00 -28.46
CA ASN A 22 -19.35 -33.10 -29.92
C ASN A 22 -19.30 -31.74 -30.64
N ASN A 23 -19.66 -30.65 -29.97
CA ASN A 23 -19.79 -29.31 -30.58
C ASN A 23 -18.90 -28.25 -29.92
N CYS A 24 -18.12 -28.58 -28.89
CA CYS A 24 -17.12 -27.68 -28.32
C CYS A 24 -15.71 -28.22 -28.58
N THR A 25 -14.77 -27.32 -28.83
CA THR A 25 -13.36 -27.67 -29.04
C THR A 25 -12.52 -27.02 -27.96
N ILE A 26 -11.58 -27.78 -27.39
CA ILE A 26 -10.63 -27.28 -26.41
C ILE A 26 -9.26 -27.19 -27.07
N VAL A 27 -8.58 -26.06 -26.89
CA VAL A 27 -7.18 -25.92 -27.26
C VAL A 27 -6.35 -26.20 -26.01
N GLN A 28 -5.63 -27.31 -26.00
CA GLN A 28 -4.66 -27.63 -24.95
C GLN A 28 -3.26 -27.26 -25.43
N ILE A 29 -2.54 -26.52 -24.59
CA ILE A 29 -1.16 -26.11 -24.86
C ILE A 29 -0.31 -26.75 -23.78
N VAL A 30 0.62 -27.58 -24.22
CA VAL A 30 1.48 -28.39 -23.35
C VAL A 30 2.90 -27.84 -23.46
N THR A 31 3.53 -27.62 -22.32
CA THR A 31 4.92 -27.16 -22.22
C THR A 31 5.66 -28.03 -21.22
N ASP A 32 6.93 -28.29 -21.47
CA ASP A 32 7.75 -29.15 -20.59
C ASP A 32 8.25 -28.42 -19.33
N LYS A 33 8.10 -27.09 -19.30
CA LYS A 33 8.51 -26.25 -18.17
C LYS A 33 7.37 -25.37 -17.70
N GLU A 34 7.13 -25.36 -16.39
CA GLU A 34 6.13 -24.50 -15.74
C GLU A 34 6.30 -23.02 -16.12
N GLN A 35 7.55 -22.56 -16.24
CA GLN A 35 7.86 -21.18 -16.60
C GLN A 35 7.41 -20.83 -18.03
N GLU A 36 7.46 -21.77 -18.97
CA GLU A 36 6.99 -21.60 -20.35
C GLU A 36 5.47 -21.59 -20.41
N ALA A 37 4.78 -22.44 -19.63
CA ALA A 37 3.31 -22.38 -19.48
C ALA A 37 2.84 -21.01 -18.97
N PHE A 38 3.51 -20.46 -17.95
CA PHE A 38 3.19 -19.14 -17.42
C PHE A 38 3.47 -18.01 -18.42
N GLN A 39 4.60 -18.05 -19.15
CA GLN A 39 4.87 -17.06 -20.20
C GLN A 39 3.79 -17.11 -21.29
N PHE A 40 3.36 -18.32 -21.67
CA PHE A 40 2.28 -18.48 -22.63
C PHE A 40 0.97 -17.89 -22.08
N PHE A 41 0.59 -18.22 -20.84
CA PHE A 41 -0.59 -17.67 -20.16
C PHE A 41 -0.56 -16.14 -20.11
N ASP A 42 0.53 -15.53 -19.62
CA ASP A 42 0.68 -14.08 -19.55
C ASP A 42 0.59 -13.43 -20.94
N SER A 43 1.17 -14.07 -21.98
CA SER A 43 1.13 -13.57 -23.36
C SER A 43 -0.29 -13.57 -23.95
N GLN A 44 -1.10 -14.59 -23.67
CA GLN A 44 -2.48 -14.67 -24.18
C GLN A 44 -3.41 -13.70 -23.46
N ASN A 45 -3.11 -13.36 -22.20
CA ASN A 45 -3.89 -12.38 -21.43
C ASN A 45 -3.70 -10.93 -21.91
N THR A 46 -2.78 -10.65 -22.85
CA THR A 46 -2.62 -9.30 -23.43
C THR A 46 -3.71 -8.93 -24.45
N ARG A 47 -4.43 -9.91 -25.02
CA ARG A 47 -5.51 -9.67 -26.00
C ARG A 47 -6.92 -9.65 -25.38
N GLY A 48 -7.04 -9.89 -24.07
CA GLY A 48 -8.30 -9.95 -23.31
C GLY A 48 -8.43 -8.85 -22.25
N LYS A 49 -9.31 -9.07 -21.26
CA LYS A 49 -9.35 -8.21 -20.06
C LYS A 49 -8.05 -8.38 -19.30
N GLU A 50 -7.28 -7.30 -19.18
CA GLU A 50 -6.02 -7.29 -18.47
C GLU A 50 -6.20 -7.81 -17.03
N LEU A 51 -5.30 -8.71 -16.61
CA LEU A 51 -5.28 -9.23 -15.24
C LEU A 51 -5.04 -8.07 -14.27
N ALA A 52 -5.64 -8.17 -13.07
CA ALA A 52 -5.40 -7.16 -12.07
C ALA A 52 -3.91 -7.18 -11.66
N PRO A 53 -3.30 -6.01 -11.35
CA PRO A 53 -1.88 -5.95 -10.99
C PRO A 53 -1.48 -6.88 -9.84
N HIS A 54 -2.37 -7.06 -8.86
CA HIS A 54 -2.15 -7.95 -7.73
C HIS A 54 -2.18 -9.44 -8.11
N ASP A 55 -2.95 -9.85 -9.11
CA ASP A 55 -2.98 -11.22 -9.62
C ASP A 55 -1.69 -11.58 -10.37
N LEU A 56 -1.16 -10.62 -11.14
CA LEU A 56 0.14 -10.75 -11.81
C LEU A 56 1.28 -10.88 -10.78
N LEU A 57 1.23 -10.08 -9.71
CA LEU A 57 2.20 -10.16 -8.62
C LEU A 57 2.09 -11.48 -7.87
N LYS A 58 0.89 -11.95 -7.53
CA LYS A 58 0.66 -13.28 -6.93
C LYS A 58 1.37 -14.36 -7.75
N SER A 59 1.08 -14.40 -9.05
CA SER A 59 1.66 -15.39 -9.96
C SER A 59 3.18 -15.28 -10.04
N TYR A 60 3.72 -14.06 -10.10
CA TYR A 60 5.16 -13.82 -10.09
C TYR A 60 5.83 -14.35 -8.81
N HIS A 61 5.28 -14.05 -7.63
CA HIS A 61 5.90 -14.42 -6.37
C HIS A 61 5.74 -15.89 -6.03
N LEU A 62 4.67 -16.57 -6.46
CA LEU A 62 4.56 -18.03 -6.32
C LEU A 62 5.70 -18.76 -7.05
N ARG A 63 6.12 -18.27 -8.22
CA ARG A 63 7.27 -18.84 -8.96
C ARG A 63 8.62 -18.61 -8.27
N GLU A 64 8.72 -17.61 -7.39
CA GLU A 64 9.91 -17.40 -6.59
C GLU A 64 9.92 -18.29 -5.34
N MET A 65 8.85 -19.06 -5.07
CA MET A 65 8.70 -19.95 -3.91
C MET A 65 9.02 -21.42 -4.21
N ASN A 66 9.75 -21.73 -5.29
CA ASN A 66 10.01 -23.12 -5.72
C ASN A 66 10.68 -23.99 -4.64
N ASN A 67 11.46 -23.38 -3.74
CA ASN A 67 12.16 -24.06 -2.66
C ASN A 67 11.38 -24.09 -1.32
N GLU A 68 10.17 -23.52 -1.28
CA GLU A 68 9.32 -23.54 -0.09
C GLU A 68 8.46 -24.81 -0.06
N ASP A 69 8.15 -25.27 1.15
CA ASP A 69 7.27 -26.43 1.37
C ASP A 69 5.88 -26.20 0.76
N GLU A 70 5.30 -27.24 0.18
CA GLU A 70 4.00 -27.19 -0.48
C GLU A 70 2.88 -26.78 0.49
N THR A 71 2.98 -27.17 1.76
CA THR A 71 2.05 -26.75 2.82
C THR A 71 2.07 -25.24 3.04
N VAL A 72 3.26 -24.63 3.05
CA VAL A 72 3.45 -23.18 3.19
C VAL A 72 2.87 -22.43 1.98
N LYS A 73 3.07 -22.96 0.76
CA LYS A 73 2.46 -22.39 -0.45
C LYS A 73 0.93 -22.40 -0.36
N ILE A 74 0.34 -23.53 0.02
CA ILE A 74 -1.12 -23.67 0.15
C ILE A 74 -1.67 -22.69 1.19
N GLU A 75 -1.01 -22.55 2.34
CA GLU A 75 -1.43 -21.60 3.38
C GLU A 75 -1.43 -20.17 2.85
N ILE A 76 -0.34 -19.73 2.22
CA ILE A 76 -0.21 -18.38 1.65
C ILE A 76 -1.26 -18.12 0.58
N ILE A 77 -1.51 -19.09 -0.31
CA ILE A 77 -2.53 -18.97 -1.36
C ILE A 77 -3.92 -18.82 -0.73
N ASN A 78 -4.26 -19.65 0.25
CA ASN A 78 -5.56 -19.58 0.92
C ASN A 78 -5.75 -18.25 1.65
N GLN A 79 -4.72 -17.77 2.36
CA GLN A 79 -4.76 -16.46 3.01
C GLN A 79 -4.97 -15.33 1.99
N TRP A 80 -4.23 -15.35 0.88
CA TRP A 80 -4.34 -14.35 -0.18
C TRP A 80 -5.72 -14.35 -0.84
N GLU A 81 -6.25 -15.51 -1.20
CA GLU A 81 -7.59 -15.66 -1.80
C GLU A 81 -8.71 -15.27 -0.84
N GLY A 82 -8.48 -15.41 0.47
CA GLY A 82 -9.40 -14.94 1.51
C GLY A 82 -9.46 -13.41 1.64
N LEU A 83 -8.51 -12.67 1.07
CA LEU A 83 -8.53 -11.20 1.10
C LEU A 83 -9.61 -10.64 0.17
N ASN A 84 -10.20 -9.52 0.59
CA ASN A 84 -11.09 -8.77 -0.28
C ASN A 84 -10.29 -8.13 -1.42
N GLN A 85 -10.51 -8.60 -2.65
CA GLN A 85 -9.76 -8.18 -3.84
C GLN A 85 -9.88 -6.68 -4.15
N LYS A 86 -11.00 -6.03 -3.83
CA LYS A 86 -11.14 -4.57 -3.98
C LYS A 86 -10.29 -3.81 -2.97
N ASN A 87 -10.23 -4.28 -1.72
CA ASN A 87 -9.37 -3.69 -0.70
C ASN A 87 -7.89 -3.91 -1.04
N LEU A 88 -7.55 -5.06 -1.62
CA LEU A 88 -6.20 -5.38 -2.08
C LEU A 88 -5.77 -4.46 -3.23
N ASP A 89 -6.62 -4.29 -4.25
CA ASP A 89 -6.40 -3.32 -5.32
C ASP A 89 -6.21 -1.90 -4.75
N GLY A 90 -7.09 -1.48 -3.84
CA GLY A 90 -7.01 -0.19 -3.18
C GLY A 90 -5.74 0.00 -2.35
N LEU A 91 -5.27 -1.04 -1.66
CA LEU A 91 -4.03 -1.01 -0.87
C LEU A 91 -2.83 -0.70 -1.78
N PHE A 92 -2.68 -1.43 -2.87
CA PHE A 92 -1.58 -1.19 -3.82
C PHE A 92 -1.72 0.15 -4.53
N LYS A 93 -2.91 0.44 -5.09
CA LYS A 93 -3.12 1.60 -5.95
C LYS A 93 -3.10 2.93 -5.20
N ASN A 94 -3.71 2.99 -4.01
CA ASN A 94 -3.93 4.25 -3.30
C ASN A 94 -2.92 4.50 -2.18
N TYR A 95 -2.21 3.48 -1.70
CA TYR A 95 -1.28 3.61 -0.59
C TYR A 95 0.13 3.15 -0.96
N LEU A 96 0.33 1.86 -1.26
CA LEU A 96 1.70 1.33 -1.42
C LEU A 96 2.42 1.91 -2.63
N TYR A 97 1.79 1.90 -3.81
CA TYR A 97 2.43 2.43 -5.02
C TYR A 97 2.77 3.91 -4.88
N PRO A 98 1.83 4.81 -4.51
CA PRO A 98 2.17 6.21 -4.28
C PRO A 98 3.31 6.40 -3.29
N LEU A 99 3.29 5.67 -2.15
CA LEU A 99 4.35 5.78 -1.15
C LEU A 99 5.73 5.37 -1.68
N THR A 100 5.83 4.31 -2.48
CA THR A 100 7.11 3.86 -3.08
C THR A 100 7.68 4.83 -4.13
N GLN A 101 6.85 5.76 -4.62
CA GLN A 101 7.21 6.76 -5.63
C GLN A 101 7.45 8.14 -5.01
N TRP A 102 6.56 8.59 -4.12
CA TRP A 102 6.57 9.95 -3.59
C TRP A 102 7.84 10.29 -2.81
N PHE A 103 8.42 9.37 -2.03
CA PHE A 103 9.67 9.64 -1.32
C PHE A 103 10.88 9.83 -2.25
N LYS A 104 10.77 9.39 -3.52
CA LYS A 104 11.77 9.58 -4.58
C LYS A 104 11.46 10.79 -5.48
N GLU A 105 10.44 11.58 -5.13
CA GLU A 105 9.91 12.67 -5.97
C GLU A 105 9.36 12.22 -7.34
N GLU A 106 8.98 10.94 -7.45
CA GLU A 106 8.42 10.35 -8.66
C GLU A 106 6.88 10.38 -8.66
N ASP A 107 6.28 10.21 -9.84
CA ASP A 107 4.83 10.18 -10.01
C ASP A 107 4.21 8.92 -9.37
N GLY A 108 3.38 9.15 -8.34
CA GLY A 108 2.66 8.11 -7.61
C GLY A 108 1.32 7.71 -8.24
N LEU A 109 0.96 8.24 -9.41
CA LEU A 109 -0.34 7.98 -10.03
C LEU A 109 -0.32 6.82 -11.04
N GLY A 110 -1.53 6.34 -11.37
CA GLY A 110 -1.74 5.43 -12.49
C GLY A 110 -1.12 4.04 -12.30
N TYR A 111 -1.16 3.49 -11.07
CA TYR A 111 -0.76 2.10 -10.84
C TYR A 111 -1.55 1.14 -11.73
N SER A 112 -0.83 0.26 -12.43
CA SER A 112 -1.34 -0.69 -13.42
C SER A 112 -0.33 -1.83 -13.60
N SER A 113 -0.64 -2.82 -14.44
CA SER A 113 0.26 -3.96 -14.72
C SER A 113 1.63 -3.53 -15.22
N SER A 114 1.70 -2.41 -15.97
CA SER A 114 2.96 -1.84 -16.46
C SER A 114 3.91 -1.40 -15.34
N LYS A 115 3.38 -1.15 -14.14
CA LYS A 115 4.09 -0.58 -12.98
C LYS A 115 4.33 -1.59 -11.85
N ILE A 116 3.94 -2.86 -12.01
CA ILE A 116 4.11 -3.89 -10.96
C ILE A 116 5.56 -4.22 -10.62
N ASN A 117 6.52 -3.80 -11.46
CA ASN A 117 7.93 -4.08 -11.25
C ASN A 117 8.45 -3.54 -9.90
N VAL A 118 7.85 -2.47 -9.36
CA VAL A 118 8.21 -1.93 -8.04
C VAL A 118 7.98 -2.93 -6.90
N PHE A 119 7.04 -3.87 -7.07
CA PHE A 119 6.71 -4.89 -6.07
C PHE A 119 7.32 -6.27 -6.37
N LYS A 120 8.03 -6.46 -7.49
CA LYS A 120 8.70 -7.75 -7.79
C LYS A 120 9.89 -8.04 -6.88
N GLY A 121 10.55 -6.98 -6.38
CA GLY A 121 11.66 -7.10 -5.44
C GLY A 121 12.90 -7.84 -5.98
N ILE A 122 13.78 -8.21 -5.05
CA ILE A 122 14.98 -9.00 -5.28
C ILE A 122 14.58 -10.47 -5.45
N LYS A 123 14.97 -11.07 -6.58
CA LYS A 123 14.78 -12.50 -6.86
C LYS A 123 15.61 -13.39 -5.94
N ASN A 124 15.11 -14.60 -5.65
CA ASN A 124 15.82 -15.54 -4.80
C ASN A 124 17.15 -16.02 -5.40
N SER A 125 17.26 -16.07 -6.72
CA SER A 125 18.49 -16.42 -7.46
C SER A 125 19.53 -15.28 -7.54
N ASN A 126 19.23 -14.08 -7.06
CA ASN A 126 20.15 -12.94 -7.15
C ASN A 126 21.17 -12.92 -6.00
N PHE A 127 22.47 -12.93 -6.32
CA PHE A 127 23.58 -12.96 -5.34
C PHE A 127 24.52 -11.75 -5.43
N TYR A 128 24.08 -10.61 -5.94
CA TYR A 128 24.86 -9.37 -5.84
C TYR A 128 24.99 -8.91 -4.39
N ASN A 129 26.05 -8.15 -4.05
CA ASN A 129 26.29 -7.65 -2.69
C ASN A 129 25.07 -6.95 -2.08
N PHE A 130 24.42 -6.07 -2.86
CA PHE A 130 23.16 -5.41 -2.50
C PHE A 130 22.05 -6.42 -2.14
N SER A 131 21.89 -7.46 -2.95
CA SER A 131 20.89 -8.49 -2.73
C SER A 131 21.19 -9.36 -1.52
N ILE A 132 22.45 -9.70 -1.29
CA ILE A 132 22.87 -10.48 -0.11
C ILE A 132 22.59 -9.68 1.17
N TYR A 133 22.92 -8.39 1.21
CA TYR A 133 22.67 -7.53 2.38
C TYR A 133 21.18 -7.54 2.78
N HIS A 134 20.28 -7.26 1.83
CA HIS A 134 18.85 -7.22 2.13
C HIS A 134 18.27 -8.60 2.46
N LYS A 135 18.73 -9.67 1.80
CA LYS A 135 18.33 -11.04 2.14
C LYS A 135 18.76 -11.42 3.54
N ALA A 136 20.00 -11.14 3.91
CA ALA A 136 20.54 -11.46 5.23
C ALA A 136 19.78 -10.70 6.33
N SER A 137 19.53 -9.40 6.14
CA SER A 137 18.74 -8.59 7.08
C SER A 137 17.33 -9.15 7.27
N ASN A 138 16.63 -9.48 6.18
CA ASN A 138 15.28 -10.00 6.26
C ASN A 138 15.24 -11.41 6.90
N LEU A 139 16.16 -12.30 6.52
CA LEU A 139 16.30 -13.63 7.12
C LEU A 139 16.59 -13.58 8.61
N PHE A 140 17.45 -12.66 9.05
CA PHE A 140 17.76 -12.50 10.47
C PHE A 140 16.52 -12.14 11.27
N ILE A 141 15.73 -11.16 10.80
CA ILE A 141 14.48 -10.76 11.47
C ILE A 141 13.46 -11.90 11.46
N GLU A 142 13.32 -12.63 10.35
CA GLU A 142 12.42 -13.78 10.24
C GLU A 142 12.77 -14.87 11.26
N GLN A 143 14.06 -15.26 11.34
CA GLN A 143 14.53 -16.26 12.31
C GLN A 143 14.37 -15.78 13.74
N PHE A 144 14.65 -14.50 14.00
CA PHE A 144 14.49 -13.92 15.34
C PHE A 144 13.03 -13.95 15.80
N ASN A 145 12.10 -13.59 14.92
CA ASN A 145 10.66 -13.63 15.21
C ASN A 145 10.15 -15.06 15.49
N VAL A 146 10.69 -16.07 14.79
CA VAL A 146 10.33 -17.49 15.01
C VAL A 146 10.86 -18.01 16.35
N ASN A 147 12.07 -17.60 16.74
CA ASN A 147 12.72 -18.10 17.95
C ASN A 147 12.30 -17.36 19.24
N GLU A 148 11.43 -16.35 19.14
CA GLU A 148 10.91 -15.54 20.26
C GLU A 148 12.00 -15.04 21.24
N SER A 149 13.21 -14.80 20.75
CA SER A 149 14.40 -14.52 21.57
C SER A 149 14.48 -13.06 22.03
N TYR A 150 13.40 -12.54 22.63
CA TYR A 150 13.22 -11.11 22.98
C TYR A 150 14.01 -10.64 24.22
N GLU A 151 15.06 -11.33 24.66
CA GLU A 151 15.74 -11.05 25.95
C GLU A 151 16.39 -9.65 26.04
N LEU A 152 16.86 -9.10 24.92
CA LEU A 152 17.58 -7.80 24.88
C LEU A 152 16.83 -6.70 24.11
N LEU A 153 15.65 -7.01 23.55
CA LEU A 153 15.01 -6.20 22.51
C LEU A 153 13.47 -6.25 22.64
N PRO A 154 12.72 -5.36 21.95
CA PRO A 154 11.28 -5.20 22.19
C PRO A 154 10.49 -6.51 22.08
N SER A 155 9.62 -6.77 23.05
CA SER A 155 8.83 -7.99 23.24
C SER A 155 7.63 -8.11 22.28
N LYS A 156 7.86 -7.92 20.98
CA LYS A 156 6.86 -8.07 19.89
C LYS A 156 7.59 -8.52 18.61
N PRO A 157 6.92 -9.21 17.67
CA PRO A 157 7.51 -9.51 16.36
C PRO A 157 7.98 -8.23 15.66
N TRP A 158 9.21 -8.23 15.17
CA TRP A 158 9.78 -7.07 14.51
C TRP A 158 9.34 -6.98 13.06
N ASN A 159 9.22 -5.74 12.57
CA ASN A 159 8.95 -5.47 11.17
C ASN A 159 10.18 -5.82 10.32
N GLN A 160 10.01 -6.75 9.38
CA GLN A 160 11.05 -7.16 8.43
C GLN A 160 11.02 -6.37 7.12
N PHE A 161 10.11 -5.39 7.01
CA PHE A 161 9.87 -4.60 5.81
C PHE A 161 10.14 -3.12 6.07
N GLN A 162 10.51 -2.40 5.02
CA GLN A 162 10.47 -0.94 4.97
C GLN A 162 10.11 -0.51 3.54
N LEU A 163 9.22 0.47 3.38
CA LEU A 163 8.77 0.96 2.08
C LEU A 163 9.90 1.60 1.26
N THR A 164 10.96 2.04 1.94
CA THR A 164 12.15 2.63 1.32
C THR A 164 13.17 1.57 0.86
N GLN A 165 12.99 0.31 1.25
CA GLN A 165 13.91 -0.79 0.97
C GLN A 165 13.32 -1.76 -0.07
N PRO A 166 14.16 -2.46 -0.84
CA PRO A 166 13.68 -3.46 -1.78
C PRO A 166 13.00 -4.63 -1.06
N LEU A 167 11.87 -5.06 -1.58
CA LEU A 167 11.23 -6.30 -1.17
C LEU A 167 12.09 -7.52 -1.59
N ILE A 168 12.01 -8.61 -0.84
CA ILE A 168 12.49 -9.93 -1.30
C ILE A 168 11.32 -10.69 -1.91
N GLY A 169 11.49 -11.22 -3.13
CA GLY A 169 10.46 -11.99 -3.81
C GLY A 169 10.09 -13.30 -3.08
N GLY A 170 9.00 -13.94 -3.51
CA GLY A 170 8.49 -15.16 -2.90
C GLY A 170 7.52 -14.90 -1.76
N LYS A 171 7.52 -15.76 -0.74
CA LYS A 171 6.58 -15.69 0.40
C LYS A 171 6.55 -14.32 1.10
N ARG A 172 7.69 -13.64 1.14
CA ARG A 172 7.86 -12.34 1.79
C ARG A 172 7.02 -11.23 1.15
N PHE A 173 6.67 -11.33 -0.13
CA PHE A 173 5.70 -10.42 -0.76
C PHE A 173 4.28 -10.53 -0.16
N PHE A 174 3.85 -11.76 0.11
CA PHE A 174 2.54 -12.00 0.71
C PHE A 174 2.49 -11.44 2.13
N PHE A 175 3.53 -11.72 2.92
CA PHE A 175 3.68 -11.17 4.27
C PHE A 175 3.81 -9.64 4.28
N PHE A 176 4.52 -9.06 3.30
CA PHE A 176 4.58 -7.60 3.10
C PHE A 176 3.18 -7.03 2.90
N THR A 177 2.40 -7.65 2.02
CA THR A 177 1.04 -7.20 1.70
C THR A 177 0.11 -7.26 2.91
N LEU A 178 0.15 -8.36 3.67
CA LEU A 178 -0.62 -8.52 4.91
C LEU A 178 -0.20 -7.48 5.96
N HIS A 179 1.11 -7.30 6.14
CA HIS A 179 1.67 -6.35 7.09
C HIS A 179 1.14 -4.92 6.86
N TYR A 180 1.27 -4.39 5.65
CA TYR A 180 0.80 -3.02 5.38
C TYR A 180 -0.73 -2.91 5.33
N GLY A 181 -1.43 -3.98 4.94
CA GLY A 181 -2.89 -4.03 5.05
C GLY A 181 -3.36 -3.87 6.50
N ASP A 182 -2.71 -4.56 7.44
CA ASP A 182 -3.06 -4.46 8.86
C ASP A 182 -2.55 -3.18 9.51
N LEU A 183 -1.36 -2.70 9.15
CA LEU A 183 -0.84 -1.42 9.62
C LEU A 183 -1.76 -0.26 9.18
N LEU A 184 -2.23 -0.27 7.92
CA LEU A 184 -3.19 0.72 7.42
C LEU A 184 -4.50 0.69 8.22
N LYS A 185 -5.07 -0.49 8.50
CA LYS A 185 -6.27 -0.60 9.35
C LYS A 185 -6.05 -0.01 10.74
N LYS A 186 -4.90 -0.29 11.37
CA LYS A 186 -4.54 0.27 12.69
C LYS A 186 -4.48 1.79 12.63
N ILE A 187 -3.84 2.35 11.60
CA ILE A 187 -3.75 3.81 11.39
C ILE A 187 -5.12 4.43 11.18
N GLN A 188 -5.96 3.84 10.33
CA GLN A 188 -7.32 4.33 10.08
C GLN A 188 -8.16 4.33 11.36
N ASN A 189 -8.00 3.31 12.22
CA ASN A 189 -8.65 3.30 13.53
C ASN A 189 -8.07 4.35 14.48
N LYS A 190 -6.75 4.56 14.48
CA LYS A 190 -6.10 5.60 15.29
C LYS A 190 -6.58 7.00 14.89
N ILE A 191 -6.72 7.28 13.59
CA ILE A 191 -7.28 8.55 13.07
C ILE A 191 -8.71 8.74 13.58
N LYS A 192 -9.56 7.71 13.51
CA LYS A 192 -10.94 7.78 14.02
C LYS A 192 -10.98 8.12 15.51
N ILE A 193 -10.12 7.50 16.32
CA ILE A 193 -10.05 7.76 17.77
C ILE A 193 -9.54 9.17 18.04
N PHE A 194 -8.45 9.57 17.37
CA PHE A 194 -7.79 10.86 17.57
C PHE A 194 -8.70 12.04 17.23
N HIS A 195 -9.52 11.89 16.18
CA HIS A 195 -10.44 12.93 15.70
C HIS A 195 -11.90 12.74 16.14
N ASN A 196 -12.15 11.93 17.18
CA ASN A 196 -13.51 11.65 17.64
C ASN A 196 -14.13 12.86 18.36
N ASN A 197 -13.32 13.71 18.99
CA ASN A 197 -13.79 14.85 19.81
C ASN A 197 -12.89 16.10 19.64
N PRO A 198 -13.42 17.23 19.15
CA PRO A 198 -14.76 17.40 18.59
C PRO A 198 -14.97 16.57 17.30
N PRO A 199 -16.21 16.15 17.00
CA PRO A 199 -16.53 15.52 15.73
C PRO A 199 -16.25 16.47 14.55
N GLU A 200 -16.22 15.93 13.32
CA GLU A 200 -16.07 16.68 12.06
C GLU A 200 -14.67 17.23 11.74
N GLN A 201 -13.63 16.80 12.44
CA GLN A 201 -12.24 17.13 12.07
C GLN A 201 -11.74 16.40 10.81
N ILE A 202 -12.49 15.40 10.34
CA ILE A 202 -12.20 14.67 9.09
C ILE A 202 -13.39 14.87 8.14
N PRO A 203 -13.32 15.86 7.24
CA PRO A 203 -14.32 16.09 6.20
C PRO A 203 -14.56 14.87 5.32
N ASN A 204 -15.78 14.79 4.82
CA ASN A 204 -16.18 13.77 3.85
C ASN A 204 -17.23 14.31 2.86
N ASN A 205 -17.12 15.59 2.47
CA ASN A 205 -18.13 16.26 1.65
C ASN A 205 -18.01 15.94 0.16
N GLY A 206 -16.93 15.26 -0.25
CA GLY A 206 -16.75 14.85 -1.65
C GLY A 206 -15.38 14.24 -1.93
N PRO A 207 -15.09 13.94 -3.20
CA PRO A 207 -13.85 13.25 -3.61
C PRO A 207 -12.57 13.95 -3.13
N GLY A 208 -12.55 15.28 -3.15
CA GLY A 208 -11.39 16.06 -2.69
C GLY A 208 -11.06 15.84 -1.21
N ASP A 209 -12.07 15.65 -0.36
CA ASP A 209 -11.88 15.37 1.06
C ASP A 209 -11.38 13.94 1.28
N ILE A 210 -11.88 12.98 0.49
CA ILE A 210 -11.39 11.60 0.48
C ILE A 210 -9.91 11.57 0.10
N TYR A 211 -9.50 12.33 -0.91
CA TYR A 211 -8.11 12.40 -1.35
C TYR A 211 -7.18 13.00 -0.28
N ILE A 212 -7.62 14.03 0.44
CA ILE A 212 -6.84 14.62 1.54
C ILE A 212 -6.73 13.65 2.72
N LYS A 213 -7.83 12.96 3.06
CA LYS A 213 -7.82 11.91 4.09
C LYS A 213 -6.87 10.78 3.72
N GLN A 214 -6.86 10.35 2.46
CA GLN A 214 -5.92 9.34 1.97
C GLN A 214 -4.47 9.83 2.03
N LEU A 215 -4.20 11.10 1.71
CA LEU A 215 -2.87 11.70 1.86
C LEU A 215 -2.41 11.68 3.33
N TYR A 216 -3.29 12.01 4.26
CA TYR A 216 -3.02 11.95 5.69
C TYR A 216 -2.73 10.51 6.15
N GLU A 217 -3.57 9.55 5.75
CA GLU A 217 -3.35 8.12 6.00
C GLU A 217 -2.00 7.64 5.43
N CYS A 218 -1.64 8.05 4.21
CA CYS A 218 -0.35 7.73 3.60
C CYS A 218 0.82 8.29 4.41
N SER A 219 0.74 9.55 4.84
CA SER A 219 1.80 10.19 5.62
C SER A 219 2.04 9.49 6.96
N LEU A 220 0.95 9.06 7.63
CA LEU A 220 1.02 8.30 8.88
C LEU A 220 1.52 6.87 8.65
N LEU A 221 1.12 6.24 7.54
CA LEU A 221 1.59 4.90 7.16
C LEU A 221 3.09 4.89 6.92
N PHE A 222 3.59 5.88 6.19
CA PHE A 222 5.02 6.02 5.90
C PHE A 222 5.84 6.36 7.14
N PHE A 223 5.30 7.20 8.04
CA PHE A 223 5.95 7.49 9.32
C PHE A 223 6.01 6.23 10.22
N ALA A 224 4.90 5.51 10.34
CA ALA A 224 4.82 4.30 11.16
C ALA A 224 5.63 3.14 10.59
N ASP A 225 5.79 3.05 9.26
CA ASP A 225 6.70 2.12 8.62
C ASP A 225 8.14 2.33 9.11
N ARG A 226 8.59 3.59 9.13
CA ARG A 226 9.96 3.93 9.52
C ARG A 226 10.20 3.82 11.02
N PHE A 227 9.30 4.36 11.84
CA PHE A 227 9.52 4.54 13.28
C PHE A 227 8.71 3.61 14.17
N GLY A 228 7.83 2.80 13.59
CA GLY A 228 6.89 1.95 14.32
C GLY A 228 5.59 2.67 14.70
N TYR A 229 4.52 1.89 14.86
CA TYR A 229 3.18 2.39 15.18
C TYR A 229 3.09 3.14 16.52
N GLU A 230 3.86 2.71 17.52
CA GLU A 230 3.87 3.34 18.85
C GLU A 230 4.43 4.77 18.82
N SER A 231 5.26 5.09 17.81
CA SER A 231 5.85 6.41 17.60
C SER A 231 4.86 7.44 17.04
N LEU A 232 3.63 7.04 16.69
CA LEU A 232 2.54 7.94 16.31
C LEU A 232 1.97 8.66 17.54
N THR A 233 2.76 9.55 18.12
CA THR A 233 2.36 10.43 19.22
C THR A 233 1.33 11.46 18.76
N GLU A 234 0.63 12.11 19.69
CA GLU A 234 -0.30 13.20 19.39
C GLU A 234 0.36 14.29 18.53
N SER A 235 1.58 14.70 18.87
CA SER A 235 2.30 15.72 18.11
C SER A 235 2.61 15.29 16.67
N VAL A 236 2.92 14.01 16.43
CA VAL A 236 3.10 13.46 15.07
C VAL A 236 1.79 13.52 14.29
N MET A 237 0.68 13.11 14.92
CA MET A 237 -0.66 13.17 14.31
C MET A 237 -1.00 14.61 13.91
N GLN A 238 -0.82 15.57 14.81
CA GLN A 238 -1.08 17.00 14.56
C GLN A 238 -0.20 17.57 13.43
N GLN A 239 1.08 17.20 13.40
CA GLN A 239 2.03 17.67 12.38
C GLN A 239 1.64 17.19 10.98
N LEU A 240 1.35 15.89 10.84
CA LEU A 240 0.99 15.29 9.55
C LEU A 240 -0.43 15.66 9.11
N TYR A 241 -1.33 15.89 10.06
CA TYR A 241 -2.64 16.47 9.80
C TYR A 241 -2.49 17.91 9.26
N THR A 242 -1.69 18.74 9.94
CA THR A 242 -1.41 20.12 9.53
C THR A 242 -0.91 20.14 8.08
N TRP A 243 0.09 19.32 7.76
CA TRP A 243 0.59 19.23 6.40
C TRP A 243 -0.49 18.83 5.39
N SER A 244 -1.24 17.76 5.67
CA SER A 244 -2.21 17.21 4.71
C SER A 244 -3.39 18.16 4.49
N TYR A 245 -3.98 18.70 5.56
CA TYR A 245 -5.17 19.54 5.50
C TYR A 245 -4.89 20.99 5.11
N SER A 246 -3.64 21.47 5.24
CA SER A 246 -3.22 22.76 4.68
C SER A 246 -3.50 22.85 3.18
N LEU A 247 -3.26 21.77 2.42
CA LEU A 247 -3.59 21.71 1.00
C LEU A 247 -5.11 21.87 0.77
N ARG A 248 -5.94 21.22 1.60
CA ARG A 248 -7.39 21.34 1.47
C ARG A 248 -7.86 22.77 1.65
N LEU A 249 -7.29 23.51 2.60
CA LEU A 249 -7.68 24.88 2.91
C LEU A 249 -7.39 25.86 1.76
N VAL A 250 -6.28 25.70 1.04
CA VAL A 250 -5.88 26.62 -0.05
C VAL A 250 -6.44 26.26 -1.44
N MET A 251 -7.08 25.09 -1.58
CA MET A 251 -7.59 24.58 -2.85
C MET A 251 -9.12 24.66 -2.93
N HIS A 252 -9.67 25.21 -4.02
CA HIS A 252 -11.12 25.15 -4.30
C HIS A 252 -11.57 23.68 -4.43
N ALA A 253 -11.08 23.01 -5.48
CA ALA A 253 -11.23 21.58 -5.71
C ALA A 253 -9.87 20.89 -5.56
N VAL A 254 -9.84 19.70 -4.95
CA VAL A 254 -8.65 18.86 -4.85
C VAL A 254 -8.85 17.68 -5.78
N TYR A 255 -7.91 17.49 -6.70
CA TYR A 255 -7.85 16.33 -7.59
C TYR A 255 -6.67 15.45 -7.22
N ILE A 256 -6.65 14.21 -7.72
CA ILE A 256 -5.55 13.28 -7.45
C ILE A 256 -4.19 13.80 -7.98
N GLN A 257 -4.20 14.60 -9.05
CA GLN A 257 -3.03 15.30 -9.56
C GLN A 257 -2.54 16.39 -8.59
N SER A 258 -3.45 17.08 -7.91
CA SER A 258 -3.10 18.06 -6.86
C SER A 258 -2.41 17.36 -5.68
N ILE A 259 -2.95 16.21 -5.24
CA ILE A 259 -2.32 15.39 -4.20
C ILE A 259 -0.93 14.96 -4.63
N ASN A 260 -0.79 14.39 -5.82
CA ASN A 260 0.50 13.90 -6.31
C ASN A 260 1.54 15.02 -6.35
N LYS A 261 1.18 16.19 -6.91
CA LYS A 261 2.05 17.37 -6.98
C LYS A 261 2.44 17.87 -5.58
N TYR A 262 1.54 17.81 -4.61
CA TYR A 262 1.81 18.20 -3.21
C TYR A 262 2.68 17.18 -2.47
N ALA A 263 2.40 15.89 -2.62
CA ALA A 263 3.14 14.80 -2.02
C ALA A 263 4.62 14.80 -2.42
N ILE A 264 4.92 15.12 -3.68
CA ILE A 264 6.30 15.25 -4.17
C ILE A 264 6.91 16.64 -3.91
N GLY A 265 6.27 17.49 -3.10
CA GLY A 265 6.77 18.82 -2.72
C GLY A 265 6.74 19.87 -3.84
N LYS A 266 6.02 19.64 -4.93
CA LYS A 266 6.02 20.52 -6.12
C LYS A 266 4.79 21.41 -6.21
N HIS A 267 3.95 21.52 -5.19
CA HIS A 267 2.70 22.27 -5.26
C HIS A 267 2.86 23.74 -4.83
N ASP A 268 2.45 24.63 -5.71
CA ASP A 268 2.85 26.05 -5.69
C ASP A 268 2.05 26.88 -4.67
N ARG A 269 0.88 26.39 -4.21
CA ARG A 269 -0.01 27.17 -3.34
C ARG A 269 0.35 27.16 -1.86
N ILE A 270 1.07 26.13 -1.39
CA ILE A 270 1.45 26.00 0.01
C ILE A 270 2.51 24.91 0.15
N ASN A 271 3.44 25.10 1.09
CA ASN A 271 4.46 24.13 1.45
C ASN A 271 5.31 23.68 0.25
N TYR A 272 5.63 24.62 -0.65
CA TYR A 272 6.49 24.34 -1.80
C TYR A 272 7.87 23.86 -1.35
N GLY A 273 8.41 22.86 -2.03
CA GLY A 273 9.68 22.20 -1.69
C GLY A 273 9.58 21.20 -0.52
N LYS A 274 8.42 21.07 0.15
CA LYS A 274 8.28 20.20 1.34
C LYS A 274 7.72 18.83 0.97
N ASN A 275 8.57 17.97 0.40
CA ASN A 275 8.25 16.55 0.25
C ASN A 275 8.39 15.83 1.59
N ILE A 276 7.29 15.68 2.33
CA ILE A 276 7.28 15.03 3.64
C ILE A 276 7.74 13.57 3.58
N PHE A 277 7.43 12.84 2.50
CA PHE A 277 7.87 11.46 2.36
C PHE A 277 9.39 11.37 2.21
N ARG A 278 10.00 12.29 1.46
CA ARG A 278 11.46 12.39 1.36
C ARG A 278 12.07 12.75 2.70
N LEU A 279 11.55 13.78 3.36
CA LEU A 279 12.06 14.22 4.67
C LEU A 279 11.98 13.10 5.72
N ILE A 280 10.83 12.43 5.85
CA ILE A 280 10.70 11.27 6.75
C ILE A 280 11.70 10.16 6.38
N SER A 281 11.95 9.93 5.08
CA SER A 281 12.89 8.90 4.63
C SER A 281 14.36 9.16 5.00
N GLU A 282 14.68 10.39 5.45
CA GLU A 282 16.01 10.82 5.85
C GLU A 282 16.18 10.96 7.37
N MET A 283 15.08 11.09 8.13
CA MET A 283 15.11 11.26 9.59
C MET A 283 15.67 10.05 10.33
N ALA A 284 16.47 10.25 11.36
CA ALA A 284 17.01 9.19 12.21
C ALA A 284 16.12 8.90 13.42
N VAL A 285 15.43 9.92 13.95
CA VAL A 285 14.55 9.80 15.12
C VAL A 285 13.18 10.45 14.86
N PRO A 286 12.08 9.95 15.47
CA PRO A 286 10.72 10.43 15.20
C PRO A 286 10.50 11.90 15.59
N GLU A 287 11.26 12.44 16.55
CA GLU A 287 11.13 13.82 17.03
C GLU A 287 11.49 14.86 15.96
N GLU A 288 12.32 14.50 14.97
CA GLU A 288 12.73 15.39 13.88
C GLU A 288 11.55 15.93 13.05
N ILE A 289 10.41 15.22 13.04
CA ILE A 289 9.20 15.68 12.34
C ILE A 289 8.72 17.04 12.82
N LYS A 290 8.97 17.38 14.09
CA LYS A 290 8.56 18.65 14.70
C LYS A 290 9.41 19.83 14.24
N LEU A 291 10.58 19.55 13.66
CA LEU A 291 11.48 20.58 13.11
C LEU A 291 11.00 21.06 11.74
N ILE A 292 10.05 20.36 11.11
CA ILE A 292 9.47 20.79 9.84
C ILE A 292 8.53 21.96 10.08
N LEU A 293 8.87 23.12 9.51
CA LEU A 293 8.04 24.31 9.58
C LEU A 293 7.09 24.38 8.38
N PHE A 294 5.79 24.42 8.63
CA PHE A 294 4.79 24.60 7.59
C PHE A 294 4.44 26.08 7.38
N GLU A 295 3.99 26.39 6.17
CA GLU A 295 3.40 27.70 5.87
C GLU A 295 1.98 27.76 6.42
N LYS A 296 1.62 28.90 7.01
CA LYS A 296 0.25 29.16 7.45
C LYS A 296 -0.68 29.22 6.22
N PRO A 297 -1.72 28.36 6.13
CA PRO A 297 -2.68 28.43 5.03
C PRO A 297 -3.50 29.71 5.13
N ALA A 298 -3.77 30.36 3.99
CA ALA A 298 -4.79 31.38 3.91
C ALA A 298 -6.16 30.70 3.74
N LEU A 299 -7.04 30.82 4.73
CA LEU A 299 -8.43 30.41 4.56
C LEU A 299 -9.07 31.29 3.50
N ARG A 300 -9.69 30.66 2.51
CA ARG A 300 -10.48 31.38 1.50
C ARG A 300 -11.88 31.64 2.04
N ASP A 301 -12.45 32.78 1.64
CA ASP A 301 -13.78 33.22 2.08
C ASP A 301 -14.90 32.21 1.74
N ASP A 302 -14.73 31.40 0.69
CA ASP A 302 -15.71 30.41 0.23
C ASP A 302 -15.65 29.06 0.97
N LYS A 303 -14.98 28.99 2.13
CA LYS A 303 -14.69 27.74 2.86
C LYS A 303 -15.13 27.75 4.32
N GLU A 304 -16.29 28.33 4.62
CA GLU A 304 -16.91 28.26 5.95
C GLU A 304 -16.98 26.82 6.50
N ILE A 305 -17.25 25.83 5.62
CA ILE A 305 -17.31 24.41 6.00
C ILE A 305 -16.00 23.82 6.54
N TYR A 306 -14.86 24.49 6.34
CA TYR A 306 -13.54 24.07 6.82
C TYR A 306 -12.98 24.99 7.92
N GLU A 307 -13.79 25.92 8.44
CA GLU A 307 -13.36 26.88 9.46
C GLU A 307 -12.89 26.18 10.74
N ASN A 308 -13.55 25.08 11.14
CA ASN A 308 -13.14 24.27 12.29
C ASN A 308 -11.73 23.69 12.11
N ILE A 309 -11.40 23.21 10.91
CA ILE A 309 -10.08 22.67 10.58
C ILE A 309 -9.04 23.77 10.59
N TYR A 310 -9.38 24.92 10.02
CA TYR A 310 -8.50 26.08 10.02
C TYR A 310 -8.15 26.52 11.44
N LYS A 311 -9.17 26.74 12.30
CA LYS A 311 -9.00 27.08 13.71
C LYS A 311 -8.16 26.05 14.46
N LEU A 312 -8.40 24.75 14.20
CA LEU A 312 -7.65 23.65 14.81
C LEU A 312 -6.17 23.70 14.45
N ILE A 313 -5.85 23.83 13.16
CA ILE A 313 -4.48 23.91 12.67
C ILE A 313 -3.79 25.17 13.18
N LEU A 314 -4.47 26.32 13.24
CA LEU A 314 -3.89 27.54 13.80
C LEU A 314 -3.50 27.37 15.27
N ASN A 315 -4.38 26.76 16.07
CA ASN A 315 -4.14 26.50 17.48
C ASN A 315 -2.92 25.59 17.69
N TRP A 316 -2.87 24.45 16.99
CA TRP A 316 -1.76 23.50 17.13
C TRP A 316 -0.40 24.09 16.73
N ASN A 317 -0.38 24.98 15.73
CA ASN A 317 0.86 25.58 15.23
C ASN A 317 1.17 26.96 15.86
N GLN A 318 0.35 27.42 16.81
CA GLN A 318 0.45 28.76 17.42
C GLN A 318 0.52 29.90 16.38
N TRP A 319 -0.16 29.70 15.24
CA TRP A 319 -0.25 30.72 14.20
C TRP A 319 -1.28 31.77 14.62
N LYS A 320 -0.86 33.03 14.73
CA LYS A 320 -1.76 34.15 15.07
C LYS A 320 -2.92 34.21 14.09
N ASN A 321 -4.15 34.46 14.56
CA ASN A 321 -5.22 34.91 13.68
C ASN A 321 -4.81 36.23 13.03
N ASN A 322 -5.05 36.39 11.73
CA ASN A 322 -5.01 37.73 11.17
C ASN A 322 -6.30 38.37 11.66
N GLU A 323 -6.22 39.17 12.73
CA GLU A 323 -7.29 40.08 13.15
C GLU A 323 -7.52 41.16 12.09
#